data_AF-A0A2N6M2W4-F1
#
_entry.id   AF-A0A2N6M2W4-F1
#
_cell.length_a   1.000
_cell.length_b   1.000
_cell.length_c   1.000
_cell.angle_alpha   90.00
_cell.angle_beta   90.00
_cell.angle_gamma   90.00
#
_symmetry.space_group_name_H-M   'P 1'
#
loop_
_entity.id
_entity.type
_entity.pdbx_description
1 polymer ?
#
loop_
_entity_poly.entity_id
_entity_poly.type
_entity_poly.pdbx_seq_one_letter_code
_entity_poly.pdbx_strand_id
1 'polypeptide(L)'
;MKTPGNFDFEDDKFNAPPSQVIPWCQMINPRYGQDGIQPYGLAIKLDNAHAVGFQPDENWQQIEHEFSSGVETVYITTTPRIVVVRRGPLSVKDRETGVKLGTLRDNYDAFLADKLKFKTFTRYLIFIVGENKKFLHELPLQLTLNGAAGASFSKAYCEYQQGRITGGFLAELERAYAAYRKLPLTPKGPLFHAHGIFCPIIDSEERGIEPNTVLVASTVDYKHPTVSTLTQYLIASDAPESEIIIKNYEEYKDFGKEPTKAEPPKMVAAGVSSSYIYPDEDDFSYPPY
;
A
#
# COMPACT_ATOMS: atom_id res chain seq x y z
N MET A 1 -0.15 -54.45 29.13
CA MET A 1 -1.19 -53.43 28.83
C MET A 1 -0.48 -52.22 28.25
N LYS A 2 -0.86 -51.77 27.05
CA LYS A 2 -0.30 -50.56 26.43
C LYS A 2 -0.96 -49.34 27.09
N THR A 3 -0.15 -48.43 27.62
CA THR A 3 -0.61 -47.15 28.15
C THR A 3 -1.32 -46.39 27.03
N PRO A 4 -2.54 -45.87 27.24
CA PRO A 4 -3.21 -45.06 26.23
C PRO A 4 -2.33 -43.83 25.94
N GLY A 5 -2.15 -43.50 24.66
CA GLY A 5 -1.38 -42.32 24.26
C GLY A 5 -2.00 -41.06 24.87
N ASN A 6 -1.16 -40.12 25.28
CA ASN A 6 -1.62 -38.80 25.70
C ASN A 6 -1.97 -37.98 24.45
N PHE A 7 -3.23 -37.59 24.32
CA PHE A 7 -3.78 -36.81 23.19
C PHE A 7 -4.09 -35.37 23.62
N ASP A 8 -3.26 -34.81 24.49
CA ASP A 8 -3.39 -33.44 24.95
C ASP A 8 -2.72 -32.47 23.94
N PHE A 9 -3.56 -31.82 23.13
CA PHE A 9 -3.18 -30.83 22.14
C PHE A 9 -3.45 -29.39 22.60
N GLU A 10 -3.79 -29.17 23.87
CA GLU A 10 -4.11 -27.84 24.42
C GLU A 10 -2.84 -27.04 24.82
N ASP A 11 -1.65 -27.64 24.67
CA ASP A 11 -0.36 -26.95 24.83
C ASP A 11 -0.18 -25.90 23.71
N ASP A 12 0.23 -24.69 24.09
CA ASP A 12 0.42 -23.55 23.19
C ASP A 12 1.32 -23.83 21.98
N LYS A 13 2.20 -24.84 22.06
CA LYS A 13 3.02 -25.28 20.90
C LYS A 13 2.21 -25.94 19.77
N PHE A 14 1.00 -26.42 20.06
CA PHE A 14 0.08 -27.02 19.10
C PHE A 14 -0.98 -26.04 18.62
N ASN A 15 -1.18 -24.94 19.35
CA ASN A 15 -2.01 -23.83 18.90
C ASN A 15 -1.36 -23.20 17.67
N ALA A 16 -2.15 -23.00 16.61
CA ALA A 16 -1.68 -22.20 15.49
C ALA A 16 -1.30 -20.81 16.04
N PRO A 17 -0.11 -20.29 15.72
CA PRO A 17 0.24 -18.94 16.12
C PRO A 17 -0.88 -18.00 15.66
N PRO A 18 -1.32 -17.05 16.49
CA PRO A 18 -2.31 -16.06 16.08
C PRO A 18 -1.85 -15.49 14.74
N SER A 19 -2.74 -15.43 13.74
CA SER A 19 -2.40 -14.84 12.45
C SER A 19 -1.80 -13.46 12.74
N GLN A 20 -0.50 -13.30 12.49
CA GLN A 20 0.22 -12.12 12.94
C GLN A 20 -0.34 -10.92 12.18
N VAL A 21 -1.22 -10.16 12.82
CA VAL A 21 -1.83 -8.99 12.20
C VAL A 21 -0.75 -7.93 12.15
N ILE A 22 -0.25 -7.65 10.94
CA ILE A 22 0.71 -6.58 10.72
C ILE A 22 0.07 -5.27 11.20
N PRO A 23 0.67 -4.55 12.16
CA PRO A 23 0.18 -3.24 12.57
C PRO A 23 0.04 -2.33 11.35
N TRP A 24 -0.92 -1.42 11.38
CA TRP A 24 -1.36 -0.76 10.15
C TRP A 24 -1.49 0.76 10.32
N CYS A 25 -1.39 1.43 9.19
CA CYS A 25 -1.67 2.85 9.04
C CYS A 25 -2.67 3.03 7.88
N GLN A 26 -3.28 4.22 7.81
CA GLN A 26 -4.31 4.52 6.82
C GLN A 26 -4.22 5.97 6.36
N MET A 27 -4.78 6.23 5.18
CA MET A 27 -5.06 7.59 4.75
C MET A 27 -6.40 8.03 5.36
N ILE A 28 -6.39 9.10 6.15
CA ILE A 28 -7.59 9.79 6.62
C ILE A 28 -7.95 10.87 5.61
N ASN A 29 -9.18 10.81 5.09
CA ASN A 29 -9.72 11.84 4.20
C ASN A 29 -10.18 13.07 5.00
N PRO A 30 -10.08 14.28 4.40
CA PRO A 30 -10.58 15.50 5.01
C PRO A 30 -12.10 15.44 5.20
N ARG A 31 -12.58 16.08 6.25
CA ARG A 31 -14.00 16.30 6.52
C ARG A 31 -14.22 17.74 6.94
N TYR A 32 -15.38 18.30 6.59
CA TYR A 32 -15.79 19.58 7.14
C TYR A 32 -16.21 19.40 8.61
N GLY A 33 -15.50 20.08 9.50
CA GLY A 33 -15.87 20.28 10.91
C GLY A 33 -16.44 21.68 11.15
N GLN A 34 -16.70 22.01 12.42
CA GLN A 34 -17.24 23.32 12.80
C GLN A 34 -16.29 24.48 12.48
N ASP A 35 -14.97 24.25 12.60
CA ASP A 35 -13.92 25.26 12.42
C ASP A 35 -13.19 25.15 11.06
N GLY A 36 -13.79 24.44 10.09
CA GLY A 36 -13.20 24.22 8.76
C GLY A 36 -12.80 22.77 8.50
N ILE A 37 -11.82 22.55 7.64
CA ILE A 37 -11.37 21.20 7.25
C ILE A 37 -10.62 20.56 8.43
N GLN A 38 -11.10 19.41 8.90
CA GLN A 38 -10.42 18.59 9.90
C GLN A 38 -9.07 18.06 9.38
N PRO A 39 -8.10 17.77 10.26
CA PRO A 39 -6.82 17.20 9.84
C PRO A 39 -6.98 15.92 9.01
N TYR A 40 -6.12 15.78 8.01
CA TYR A 40 -6.12 14.68 7.05
C TYR A 40 -4.69 14.26 6.71
N GLY A 41 -4.54 13.13 6.04
CA GLY A 41 -3.23 12.60 5.63
C GLY A 41 -2.97 11.18 6.11
N LEU A 42 -1.70 10.78 6.10
CA LEU A 42 -1.28 9.48 6.59
C LEU A 42 -1.38 9.46 8.11
N ALA A 43 -2.11 8.49 8.64
CA ALA A 43 -2.36 8.38 10.07
C ALA A 43 -2.07 6.98 10.62
N ILE A 44 -1.61 6.94 11.86
CA ILE A 44 -1.38 5.73 12.64
C ILE A 44 -2.07 5.87 14.01
N LYS A 45 -2.91 4.89 14.35
CA LYS A 45 -3.55 4.80 15.68
C LYS A 45 -2.49 4.55 16.75
N LEU A 46 -2.69 5.08 17.96
CA LEU A 46 -1.73 4.93 19.06
C LEU A 46 -1.38 3.47 19.36
N ASP A 47 -2.35 2.56 19.34
CA ASP A 47 -2.08 1.13 19.58
C ASP A 47 -1.16 0.53 18.52
N ASN A 48 -1.36 0.88 17.25
CA ASN A 48 -0.47 0.45 16.16
C ASN A 48 0.90 1.12 16.25
N ALA A 49 0.94 2.39 16.65
CA ALA A 49 2.17 3.15 16.85
C ALA A 49 3.02 2.50 17.96
N HIS A 50 2.42 2.19 19.10
CA HIS A 50 3.09 1.50 20.20
C HIS A 50 3.54 0.10 19.80
N ALA A 51 2.71 -0.65 19.06
CA ALA A 51 3.03 -2.01 18.63
C ALA A 51 4.27 -2.11 17.73
N VAL A 52 4.60 -1.05 16.98
CA VAL A 52 5.82 -1.00 16.14
C VAL A 52 6.96 -0.19 16.76
N GLY A 53 6.77 0.36 17.97
CA GLY A 53 7.75 1.25 18.60
C GLY A 53 7.92 2.60 17.90
N PHE A 54 6.84 3.15 17.33
CA PHE A 54 6.87 4.41 16.58
C PHE A 54 7.28 5.60 17.45
N GLN A 55 8.32 6.31 17.00
CA GLN A 55 8.84 7.54 17.57
C GLN A 55 8.57 8.69 16.59
N PRO A 56 7.47 9.45 16.75
CA PRO A 56 7.15 10.56 15.87
C PRO A 56 8.22 11.66 15.95
N ASP A 57 8.56 12.25 14.81
CA ASP A 57 9.33 13.50 14.75
C ASP A 57 8.38 14.71 14.66
N GLU A 58 8.95 15.92 14.51
CA GLU A 58 8.19 17.18 14.48
C GLU A 58 7.17 17.28 13.32
N ASN A 59 7.28 16.42 12.30
CA ASN A 59 6.37 16.38 11.15
C ASN A 59 5.07 15.62 11.45
N TRP A 60 4.96 14.98 12.61
CA TRP A 60 3.77 14.25 13.05
C TRP A 60 3.02 15.00 14.13
N GLN A 61 1.71 15.12 13.96
CA GLN A 61 0.82 15.72 14.95
C GLN A 61 0.01 14.63 15.65
N GLN A 62 -0.10 14.72 16.96
CA GLN A 62 -0.99 13.87 17.74
C GLN A 62 -2.35 14.57 17.89
N ILE A 63 -3.42 13.95 17.40
CA ILE A 63 -4.78 14.50 17.43
C ILE A 63 -5.80 13.45 17.83
N GLU A 64 -6.97 13.91 18.28
CA GLU A 64 -8.16 13.06 18.37
C GLU A 64 -8.89 13.04 17.02
N HIS A 65 -9.33 11.86 16.59
CA HIS A 65 -10.06 11.65 15.35
C HIS A 65 -11.28 10.77 15.56
N GLU A 66 -12.41 11.18 14.99
CA GLU A 66 -13.67 10.45 15.08
C GLU A 66 -13.80 9.42 13.94
N PHE A 67 -13.60 8.15 14.30
CA PHE A 67 -13.91 7.01 13.45
C PHE A 67 -15.36 6.56 13.65
N SER A 68 -15.85 5.71 12.75
CA SER A 68 -17.15 5.03 12.95
C SER A 68 -17.19 4.14 14.19
N SER A 69 -16.01 3.74 14.70
CA SER A 69 -15.85 2.97 15.95
C SER A 69 -15.81 3.84 17.21
N GLY A 70 -15.76 5.16 17.07
CA GLY A 70 -15.58 6.11 18.16
C GLY A 70 -14.40 7.04 17.96
N VAL A 71 -14.18 7.90 18.95
CA VAL A 71 -13.05 8.84 18.97
C VAL A 71 -11.80 8.10 19.41
N GLU A 72 -10.72 8.23 18.65
CA GLU A 72 -9.42 7.66 18.96
C GLU A 72 -8.31 8.67 18.69
N THR A 73 -7.23 8.57 19.45
CA THR A 73 -6.04 9.38 19.20
C THR A 73 -5.19 8.75 18.10
N VAL A 74 -4.68 9.58 17.19
CA VAL A 74 -3.80 9.17 16.09
C VAL A 74 -2.62 10.12 15.96
N TYR A 75 -1.49 9.62 15.45
CA TYR A 75 -0.48 10.46 14.83
C TYR A 75 -0.83 10.65 13.36
N ILE A 76 -0.76 11.88 12.85
CA ILE A 76 -1.10 12.22 11.47
C ILE A 76 -0.07 13.16 10.83
N THR A 77 0.14 13.03 9.53
CA THR A 77 0.97 13.94 8.73
C THR A 77 0.49 14.03 7.28
N THR A 78 0.68 15.20 6.66
CA THR A 78 0.43 15.43 5.23
C THR A 78 1.68 15.27 4.37
N THR A 79 2.87 15.15 4.98
CA THR A 79 4.15 15.04 4.30
C THR A 79 4.99 13.88 4.83
N PRO A 80 4.48 12.64 4.79
CA PRO A 80 5.24 11.50 5.31
C PRO A 80 6.45 11.22 4.40
N ARG A 81 7.50 10.64 4.98
CA ARG A 81 8.62 10.05 4.23
C ARG A 81 8.59 8.56 4.47
N ILE A 82 8.48 7.78 3.40
CA ILE A 82 8.25 6.34 3.51
C ILE A 82 9.12 5.56 2.54
N VAL A 83 9.58 4.39 2.95
CA VAL A 83 10.07 3.36 2.02
C VAL A 83 8.96 2.32 1.84
N VAL A 84 8.77 1.86 0.60
CA VAL A 84 7.79 0.82 0.28
C VAL A 84 8.55 -0.48 0.04
N VAL A 85 8.55 -1.35 1.04
CA VAL A 85 9.27 -2.63 1.01
C VAL A 85 8.54 -3.63 0.11
N ARG A 86 7.22 -3.74 0.25
CA ARG A 86 6.40 -4.60 -0.60
C ARG A 86 5.16 -3.86 -1.06
N ARG A 87 4.73 -4.17 -2.28
CA ARG A 87 3.45 -3.74 -2.85
C ARG A 87 2.66 -4.99 -3.20
N GLY A 88 1.47 -5.11 -2.62
CA GLY A 88 0.52 -6.17 -2.97
C GLY A 88 -0.18 -5.89 -4.31
N PRO A 89 -0.91 -6.86 -4.85
CA PRO A 89 -1.67 -6.68 -6.08
C PRO A 89 -2.79 -5.68 -5.92
N LEU A 90 -3.13 -5.01 -7.03
CA LEU A 90 -4.38 -4.27 -7.14
C LEU A 90 -5.52 -5.27 -6.98
N SER A 91 -6.22 -5.15 -5.87
CA SER A 91 -7.23 -6.08 -5.40
C SER A 91 -8.61 -5.45 -5.47
N VAL A 92 -9.62 -6.30 -5.59
CA VAL A 92 -11.03 -5.88 -5.54
C VAL A 92 -11.68 -6.43 -4.28
N LYS A 93 -12.57 -5.62 -3.72
CA LYS A 93 -13.52 -6.04 -2.69
C LYS A 93 -14.91 -5.58 -3.04
N ASP A 94 -15.89 -6.30 -2.55
CA ASP A 94 -17.28 -5.86 -2.57
C ASP A 94 -17.43 -4.60 -1.69
N ARG A 95 -18.14 -3.59 -2.20
CA ARG A 95 -18.23 -2.27 -1.58
C ARG A 95 -19.11 -2.28 -0.33
N GLU A 96 -20.16 -3.10 -0.32
CA GLU A 96 -21.13 -3.17 0.77
C GLU A 96 -20.62 -4.05 1.90
N THR A 97 -20.17 -5.26 1.56
CA THR A 97 -19.73 -6.26 2.53
C THR A 97 -18.27 -6.08 2.95
N GLY A 98 -17.47 -5.37 2.15
CA GLY A 98 -16.04 -5.21 2.38
C GLY A 98 -15.21 -6.48 2.13
N VAL A 99 -15.84 -7.57 1.69
CA VAL A 99 -15.19 -8.87 1.45
C VAL A 99 -14.26 -8.76 0.24
N LYS A 100 -12.99 -9.14 0.43
CA LYS A 100 -12.02 -9.25 -0.67
C LYS A 100 -12.45 -10.37 -1.61
N LEU A 101 -12.48 -10.09 -2.92
CA LEU A 101 -12.90 -11.04 -3.95
C LEU A 101 -11.71 -11.62 -4.74
N GLY A 102 -10.56 -10.94 -4.69
CA GLY A 102 -9.34 -11.38 -5.37
C GLY A 102 -8.57 -10.20 -5.97
N THR A 103 -7.78 -10.46 -7.01
CA THR A 103 -7.12 -9.38 -7.76
C THR A 103 -8.07 -8.75 -8.77
N LEU A 104 -7.82 -7.50 -9.17
CA LEU A 104 -8.57 -6.83 -10.24
C LEU A 104 -8.44 -7.60 -11.55
N ARG A 105 -7.27 -8.16 -11.84
CA ARG A 105 -7.01 -8.96 -13.05
C ARG A 105 -7.94 -10.16 -13.13
N ASP A 106 -8.11 -10.88 -12.03
CA ASP A 106 -8.94 -12.10 -12.00
C ASP A 106 -10.44 -11.79 -12.04
N ASN A 107 -10.81 -10.55 -11.71
CA ASN A 107 -12.21 -10.10 -11.62
C ASN A 107 -12.51 -8.97 -12.62
N TYR A 108 -11.71 -8.83 -13.68
CA TYR A 108 -11.75 -7.65 -14.56
C TYR A 108 -13.11 -7.48 -15.25
N ASP A 109 -13.64 -8.55 -15.84
CA ASP A 109 -14.94 -8.52 -16.53
C ASP A 109 -16.08 -8.19 -15.57
N ALA A 110 -16.07 -8.81 -14.38
CA ALA A 110 -17.05 -8.52 -13.34
C ALA A 110 -16.96 -7.06 -12.87
N PHE A 111 -15.73 -6.56 -12.69
CA PHE A 111 -15.47 -5.17 -12.32
C PHE A 111 -15.99 -4.19 -13.37
N LEU A 112 -15.78 -4.47 -14.67
CA LEU A 112 -16.27 -3.63 -15.75
C LEU A 112 -17.80 -3.66 -15.87
N ALA A 113 -18.42 -4.82 -15.63
CA ALA A 113 -19.87 -4.97 -15.69
C ALA A 113 -20.60 -4.17 -14.60
N ASP A 114 -20.01 -4.03 -13.42
CA ASP A 114 -20.61 -3.29 -12.29
C ASP A 114 -19.57 -2.57 -11.43
N LYS A 115 -18.99 -1.48 -11.98
CA LYS A 115 -17.95 -0.68 -11.30
C LYS A 115 -18.40 -0.12 -9.94
N LEU A 116 -19.70 0.08 -9.73
CA LEU A 116 -20.24 0.70 -8.50
C LEU A 116 -20.26 -0.28 -7.33
N LYS A 117 -20.47 -1.57 -7.63
CA LYS A 117 -20.47 -2.66 -6.65
C LYS A 117 -19.09 -2.93 -6.05
N PHE A 118 -18.02 -2.66 -6.80
CA PHE A 118 -16.66 -3.00 -6.36
C PHE A 118 -15.86 -1.79 -5.90
N LYS A 119 -14.93 -2.03 -4.98
CA LYS A 119 -13.92 -1.06 -4.56
C LYS A 119 -12.54 -1.66 -4.76
N THR A 120 -11.69 -0.95 -5.49
CA THR A 120 -10.29 -1.33 -5.66
C THR A 120 -9.46 -0.87 -4.48
N PHE A 121 -8.45 -1.66 -4.13
CA PHE A 121 -7.48 -1.30 -3.11
C PHE A 121 -6.10 -1.92 -3.38
N THR A 122 -5.07 -1.31 -2.82
CA THR A 122 -3.71 -1.83 -2.83
C THR A 122 -3.17 -1.79 -1.41
N ARG A 123 -2.45 -2.85 -1.02
CA ARG A 123 -1.73 -2.92 0.24
C ARG A 123 -0.26 -2.65 -0.01
N TYR A 124 0.35 -1.87 0.86
CA TYR A 124 1.77 -1.57 0.88
C TYR A 124 2.33 -1.98 2.23
N LEU A 125 3.51 -2.56 2.23
CA LEU A 125 4.31 -2.79 3.42
C LEU A 125 5.36 -1.68 3.45
N ILE A 126 5.31 -0.84 4.48
CA ILE A 126 6.11 0.39 4.52
C ILE A 126 6.91 0.52 5.81
N PHE A 127 7.98 1.31 5.75
CA PHE A 127 8.55 1.96 6.92
C PHE A 127 8.48 3.48 6.78
N ILE A 128 8.20 4.16 7.88
CA ILE A 128 8.27 5.61 8.01
C ILE A 128 9.71 5.99 8.34
N VAL A 129 10.20 7.01 7.64
CA VAL A 129 11.59 7.46 7.66
C VAL A 129 11.65 8.87 8.24
N GLY A 130 12.55 9.11 9.18
CA GLY A 130 12.84 10.47 9.66
C GLY A 130 13.69 11.26 8.67
N GLU A 131 13.84 12.56 8.92
CA GLU A 131 14.73 13.44 8.13
C GLU A 131 16.20 12.93 8.05
N ASN A 132 16.65 12.25 9.11
CA ASN A 132 17.98 11.63 9.21
C ASN A 132 18.12 10.30 8.43
N LYS A 133 17.10 9.90 7.66
CA LYS A 133 17.03 8.62 6.93
C LYS A 133 17.02 7.38 7.82
N LYS A 134 16.69 7.52 9.10
CA LYS A 134 16.47 6.41 10.04
C LYS A 134 14.98 6.05 10.07
N PHE A 135 14.68 4.78 10.29
CA PHE A 135 13.29 4.39 10.50
C PHE A 135 12.80 4.90 11.85
N LEU A 136 11.56 5.39 11.87
CA LEU A 136 10.91 5.89 13.08
C LEU A 136 10.26 4.75 13.89
N HIS A 137 10.37 3.50 13.45
CA HIS A 137 9.79 2.33 14.09
C HIS A 137 10.54 1.05 13.69
N GLU A 138 10.36 -0.03 14.44
CA GLU A 138 11.17 -1.26 14.33
C GLU A 138 10.54 -2.31 13.41
N LEU A 139 9.21 -2.35 13.35
CA LEU A 139 8.43 -3.34 12.58
C LEU A 139 7.70 -2.67 11.42
N PRO A 140 7.50 -3.34 10.27
CA PRO A 140 6.84 -2.73 9.12
C PRO A 140 5.36 -2.46 9.40
N LEU A 141 4.82 -1.44 8.73
CA LEU A 141 3.40 -1.10 8.78
C LEU A 141 2.70 -1.53 7.48
N GLN A 142 1.48 -2.05 7.60
CA GLN A 142 0.60 -2.22 6.46
C GLN A 142 -0.17 -0.93 6.18
N LEU A 143 -0.01 -0.37 4.99
CA LEU A 143 -0.82 0.73 4.48
C LEU A 143 -1.80 0.18 3.44
N THR A 144 -3.11 0.30 3.70
CA THR A 144 -4.15 -0.05 2.71
C THR A 144 -4.75 1.20 2.11
N LEU A 145 -4.55 1.42 0.82
CA LEU A 145 -5.12 2.54 0.09
C LEU A 145 -6.20 2.09 -0.87
N ASN A 146 -7.23 2.90 -1.02
CA ASN A 146 -8.39 2.59 -1.85
C ASN A 146 -9.01 3.86 -2.43
N GLY A 147 -9.84 3.70 -3.46
CA GLY A 147 -10.52 4.82 -4.12
C GLY A 147 -9.54 5.87 -4.67
N ALA A 148 -9.97 7.13 -4.67
CA ALA A 148 -9.20 8.24 -5.24
C ALA A 148 -7.85 8.46 -4.55
N ALA A 149 -7.77 8.38 -3.21
CA ALA A 149 -6.52 8.49 -2.46
C ALA A 149 -5.51 7.40 -2.86
N GLY A 150 -5.99 6.17 -3.05
CA GLY A 150 -5.13 5.07 -3.52
C GLY A 150 -4.69 5.22 -4.97
N ALA A 151 -5.55 5.78 -5.83
CA ALA A 151 -5.21 6.04 -7.22
C ALA A 151 -4.13 7.14 -7.35
N SER A 152 -4.28 8.27 -6.67
CA SER A 152 -3.29 9.36 -6.71
C SER A 152 -1.96 8.92 -6.10
N PHE A 153 -1.97 8.25 -4.94
CA PHE A 153 -0.75 7.69 -4.35
C PHE A 153 -0.07 6.67 -5.26
N SER A 154 -0.82 5.73 -5.84
CA SER A 154 -0.25 4.70 -6.74
C SER A 154 0.43 5.35 -7.94
N LYS A 155 -0.23 6.31 -8.59
CA LYS A 155 0.29 7.01 -9.75
C LYS A 155 1.56 7.80 -9.41
N ALA A 156 1.54 8.53 -8.30
CA ALA A 156 2.69 9.28 -7.81
C ALA A 156 3.89 8.37 -7.47
N TYR A 157 3.63 7.23 -6.83
CA TYR A 157 4.68 6.28 -6.47
C TYR A 157 5.28 5.59 -7.71
N CYS A 158 4.42 5.01 -8.57
CA CYS A 158 4.87 4.27 -9.75
C CYS A 158 3.73 4.10 -10.77
N GLU A 159 3.97 4.60 -11.97
CA GLU A 159 3.10 4.39 -13.13
C GLU A 159 3.67 3.30 -14.03
N TYR A 160 2.82 2.35 -14.41
CA TYR A 160 3.17 1.23 -15.28
C TYR A 160 2.50 1.38 -16.64
N GLN A 161 3.25 1.06 -17.70
CA GLN A 161 2.73 0.86 -19.05
C GLN A 161 3.38 -0.39 -19.62
N GLN A 162 2.56 -1.33 -20.13
CA GLN A 162 3.03 -2.60 -20.72
C GLN A 162 4.04 -3.35 -19.82
N GLY A 163 3.76 -3.43 -18.51
CA GLY A 163 4.62 -4.10 -17.54
C GLY A 163 5.92 -3.39 -17.18
N ARG A 164 6.14 -2.16 -17.67
CA ARG A 164 7.35 -1.35 -17.38
C ARG A 164 7.00 -0.10 -16.60
N ILE A 165 7.91 0.33 -15.75
CA ILE A 165 7.81 1.62 -15.05
C ILE A 165 8.01 2.73 -16.07
N THR A 166 7.01 3.59 -16.26
CA THR A 166 7.06 4.72 -17.19
C THR A 166 7.07 6.06 -16.49
N GLY A 167 6.50 6.14 -15.28
CA GLY A 167 6.35 7.39 -14.55
C GLY A 167 6.36 7.23 -13.02
N GLY A 168 6.19 8.35 -12.34
CA GLY A 168 6.21 8.45 -10.88
C GLY A 168 7.62 8.42 -10.28
N PHE A 169 7.63 8.41 -8.95
CA PHE A 169 8.85 8.45 -8.13
C PHE A 169 9.87 7.38 -8.50
N LEU A 170 9.45 6.13 -8.74
CA LEU A 170 10.39 5.06 -9.08
C LEU A 170 11.12 5.30 -10.42
N ALA A 171 10.42 5.82 -11.43
CA ALA A 171 11.01 6.14 -12.72
C ALA A 171 12.07 7.25 -12.59
N GLU A 172 11.76 8.27 -11.80
CA GLU A 172 12.69 9.37 -11.52
C GLU A 172 13.89 8.91 -10.69
N LEU A 173 13.67 8.03 -9.71
CA LEU A 173 14.73 7.47 -8.89
C LEU A 173 15.76 6.69 -9.72
N GLU A 174 15.29 5.87 -10.67
CA GLU A 174 16.19 5.15 -11.59
C GLU A 174 16.98 6.10 -12.49
N ARG A 175 16.33 7.12 -13.04
CA ARG A 175 16.99 8.15 -13.87
C ARG A 175 18.04 8.91 -13.08
N ALA A 176 17.69 9.38 -11.89
CA ALA A 176 18.58 10.10 -10.99
C ALA A 176 19.78 9.23 -10.58
N TYR A 177 19.54 7.95 -10.26
CA TYR A 177 20.60 6.99 -9.93
C TYR A 177 21.56 6.73 -11.10
N ALA A 178 21.04 6.47 -12.30
CA ALA A 178 21.85 6.23 -13.49
C ALA A 178 22.74 7.45 -13.81
N ALA A 179 22.15 8.65 -13.79
CA ALA A 179 22.87 9.90 -14.03
C ALA A 179 23.89 10.22 -12.93
N TYR A 180 23.56 9.99 -11.64
CA TYR A 180 24.50 10.15 -10.53
C TYR A 180 25.71 9.23 -10.66
N ARG A 181 25.49 7.99 -11.11
CA ARG A 181 26.56 7.00 -11.37
C ARG A 181 27.25 7.20 -12.72
N LYS A 182 26.78 8.11 -13.57
CA LYS A 182 27.22 8.29 -14.97
C LYS A 182 27.16 6.98 -15.77
N LEU A 183 26.10 6.20 -15.55
CA LEU A 183 25.83 4.94 -16.24
C LEU A 183 24.61 5.09 -17.16
N PRO A 184 24.49 4.23 -18.19
CA PRO A 184 23.26 4.12 -18.96
C PRO A 184 22.05 3.79 -18.07
N LEU A 185 20.88 4.28 -18.43
CA LEU A 185 19.64 3.95 -17.73
C LEU A 185 19.31 2.46 -17.96
N THR A 186 19.37 1.69 -16.88
CA THR A 186 18.98 0.28 -16.85
C THR A 186 17.86 0.10 -15.83
N PRO A 187 16.77 -0.62 -16.16
CA PRO A 187 15.72 -0.94 -15.20
C PRO A 187 16.29 -1.61 -13.95
N LYS A 188 15.79 -1.24 -12.78
CA LYS A 188 16.20 -1.81 -11.49
C LYS A 188 15.16 -2.79 -10.97
N GLY A 189 15.61 -3.73 -10.15
CA GLY A 189 14.73 -4.71 -9.53
C GLY A 189 13.94 -4.11 -8.36
N PRO A 190 12.86 -4.77 -7.90
CA PRO A 190 11.99 -4.20 -6.87
C PRO A 190 12.69 -4.01 -5.52
N LEU A 191 13.73 -4.79 -5.21
CA LEU A 191 14.55 -4.57 -4.01
C LEU A 191 15.30 -3.23 -4.05
N PHE A 192 15.76 -2.78 -5.22
CA PHE A 192 16.34 -1.43 -5.35
C PHE A 192 15.28 -0.36 -5.08
N HIS A 193 14.06 -0.53 -5.63
CA HIS A 193 12.96 0.41 -5.40
C HIS A 193 12.56 0.47 -3.93
N ALA A 194 12.66 -0.63 -3.19
CA ALA A 194 12.41 -0.67 -1.75
C ALA A 194 13.38 0.20 -0.92
N HIS A 195 14.50 0.65 -1.49
CA HIS A 195 15.42 1.60 -0.85
C HIS A 195 15.09 3.06 -1.15
N GLY A 196 14.14 3.32 -2.06
CA GLY A 196 13.69 4.67 -2.39
C GLY A 196 12.83 5.26 -1.27
N ILE A 197 13.22 6.43 -0.76
CA ILE A 197 12.43 7.19 0.20
C ILE A 197 11.44 8.05 -0.59
N PHE A 198 10.20 7.58 -0.67
CA PHE A 198 9.10 8.29 -1.27
C PHE A 198 8.53 9.32 -0.28
N CYS A 199 8.50 10.59 -0.69
CA CYS A 199 8.00 11.68 0.14
C CYS A 199 6.77 12.33 -0.53
N PRO A 200 5.58 11.71 -0.46
CA PRO A 200 4.36 12.28 -1.01
C PRO A 200 3.96 13.56 -0.27
N ILE A 201 3.38 14.49 -1.02
CA ILE A 201 2.71 15.69 -0.52
C ILE A 201 1.21 15.43 -0.64
N ILE A 202 0.54 15.39 0.49
CA ILE A 202 -0.89 15.08 0.58
C ILE A 202 -1.65 16.38 0.77
N ASP A 203 -2.63 16.63 -0.09
CA ASP A 203 -3.54 17.76 0.03
C ASP A 203 -5.01 17.33 -0.09
N SER A 204 -5.90 18.22 0.31
CA SER A 204 -7.35 18.03 0.25
C SER A 204 -7.86 18.41 -1.14
N GLU A 205 -8.32 17.43 -1.91
CA GLU A 205 -8.92 17.65 -3.24
C GLU A 205 -10.37 17.17 -3.27
N GLU A 206 -11.23 17.90 -3.98
CA GLU A 206 -12.55 17.40 -4.36
C GLU A 206 -12.40 16.40 -5.52
N ARG A 207 -12.88 15.18 -5.31
CA ARG A 207 -12.86 14.11 -6.32
C ARG A 207 -14.23 13.47 -6.42
N GLY A 208 -14.64 13.13 -7.64
CA GLY A 208 -15.93 12.53 -7.93
C GLY A 208 -16.56 13.12 -9.19
N ILE A 209 -17.78 12.69 -9.48
CA ILE A 209 -18.62 13.25 -10.54
C ILE A 209 -19.87 13.75 -9.84
N GLU A 210 -20.32 14.97 -10.14
CA GLU A 210 -21.53 15.54 -9.56
C GLU A 210 -22.73 14.58 -9.70
N PRO A 211 -23.56 14.42 -8.65
CA PRO A 211 -23.53 15.13 -7.36
C PRO A 211 -22.63 14.47 -6.28
N ASN A 212 -21.88 13.42 -6.62
CA ASN A 212 -21.11 12.61 -5.67
C ASN A 212 -19.63 13.07 -5.57
N THR A 213 -19.39 14.36 -5.35
CA THR A 213 -18.06 14.89 -5.05
C THR A 213 -17.76 14.78 -3.55
N VAL A 214 -16.55 14.35 -3.20
CA VAL A 214 -16.10 14.22 -1.81
C VAL A 214 -14.68 14.75 -1.66
N LEU A 215 -14.35 15.27 -0.49
CA LEU A 215 -12.99 15.62 -0.14
C LEU A 215 -12.15 14.36 0.08
N VAL A 216 -10.97 14.34 -0.52
CA VAL A 216 -10.05 13.21 -0.49
C VAL A 216 -8.65 13.69 -0.15
N ALA A 217 -7.97 12.95 0.72
CA ALA A 217 -6.55 13.16 0.99
C ALA A 217 -5.77 12.59 -0.19
N SER A 218 -5.42 13.45 -1.13
CA SER A 218 -4.86 13.10 -2.42
C SER A 218 -3.37 13.37 -2.44
N THR A 219 -2.58 12.46 -3.02
CA THR A 219 -1.17 12.76 -3.31
C THR A 219 -1.12 13.69 -4.52
N VAL A 220 -0.94 14.99 -4.25
CA VAL A 220 -0.93 16.04 -5.27
C VAL A 220 0.44 16.21 -5.92
N ASP A 221 1.50 15.88 -5.17
CA ASP A 221 2.88 15.96 -5.61
C ASP A 221 3.76 15.04 -4.74
N TYR A 222 5.06 14.98 -5.02
CA TYR A 222 6.05 14.33 -4.17
C TYR A 222 7.41 15.01 -4.32
N LYS A 223 8.32 14.76 -3.37
CA LYS A 223 9.69 15.26 -3.52
C LYS A 223 10.41 14.47 -4.62
N HIS A 224 10.82 15.18 -5.67
CA HIS A 224 11.43 14.60 -6.86
C HIS A 224 12.93 14.28 -6.68
N PRO A 225 13.35 13.01 -6.82
CA PRO A 225 14.76 12.67 -6.83
C PRO A 225 15.42 13.20 -8.12
N THR A 226 16.47 13.99 -7.94
CA THR A 226 17.33 14.50 -9.02
C THR A 226 18.75 14.00 -8.83
N VAL A 227 19.64 14.24 -9.79
CA VAL A 227 21.06 13.89 -9.66
C VAL A 227 21.69 14.52 -8.41
N SER A 228 21.34 15.77 -8.09
CA SER A 228 21.85 16.50 -6.92
C SER A 228 21.19 16.10 -5.60
N THR A 229 19.97 15.57 -5.63
CA THR A 229 19.18 15.25 -4.42
C THR A 229 19.03 13.76 -4.16
N LEU A 230 19.57 12.89 -5.03
CA LEU A 230 19.44 11.44 -4.93
C LEU A 230 19.77 10.88 -3.54
N THR A 231 20.85 11.37 -2.93
CA THR A 231 21.33 10.88 -1.62
C THR A 231 20.38 11.19 -0.46
N GLN A 232 19.41 12.08 -0.66
CA GLN A 232 18.35 12.40 0.29
C GLN A 232 17.16 11.44 0.19
N TYR A 233 16.96 10.83 -0.99
CA TYR A 233 15.80 9.99 -1.31
C TYR A 233 16.15 8.51 -1.53
N LEU A 234 17.34 8.09 -1.13
CA LEU A 234 17.80 6.72 -1.26
C LEU A 234 18.50 6.27 0.03
N ILE A 235 18.09 5.12 0.55
CA ILE A 235 18.80 4.42 1.61
C ILE A 235 20.07 3.80 1.01
N ALA A 236 21.22 4.08 1.61
CA ALA A 236 22.49 3.54 1.16
C ALA A 236 22.54 2.03 1.43
N SER A 237 23.14 1.27 0.52
CA SER A 237 23.15 -0.19 0.58
C SER A 237 23.90 -0.76 1.79
N ASP A 238 24.81 0.03 2.37
CA ASP A 238 25.63 -0.27 3.55
C ASP A 238 25.08 0.34 4.85
N ALA A 239 23.93 1.01 4.81
CA ALA A 239 23.28 1.53 6.00
C ALA A 239 22.54 0.40 6.76
N PRO A 240 22.43 0.46 8.09
CA PRO A 240 21.64 -0.51 8.87
C PRO A 240 20.18 -0.65 8.38
N GLU A 241 19.60 0.43 7.87
CA GLU A 241 18.25 0.45 7.31
C GLU A 241 18.13 -0.46 6.06
N SER A 242 19.19 -0.61 5.28
CA SER A 242 19.25 -1.53 4.13
C SER A 242 19.07 -2.98 4.56
N GLU A 243 19.70 -3.38 5.67
CA GLU A 243 19.57 -4.74 6.20
C GLU A 243 18.12 -5.03 6.65
N ILE A 244 17.48 -4.05 7.28
CA ILE A 244 16.07 -4.14 7.68
C ILE A 244 15.17 -4.26 6.45
N ILE A 245 15.42 -3.46 5.40
CA ILE A 245 14.68 -3.53 4.13
C ILE A 245 14.84 -4.91 3.51
N ILE A 246 16.05 -5.42 3.36
CA ILE A 246 16.34 -6.72 2.72
C ILE A 246 15.66 -7.84 3.49
N LYS A 247 15.79 -7.85 4.83
CA LYS A 247 15.15 -8.86 5.69
C LYS A 247 13.64 -8.88 5.50
N ASN A 248 12.99 -7.72 5.63
CA ASN A 248 11.53 -7.63 5.51
C ASN A 248 11.06 -7.85 4.07
N TYR A 249 11.86 -7.47 3.08
CA TYR A 249 11.56 -7.78 1.69
C TYR A 249 11.44 -9.30 1.52
N GLU A 250 12.42 -10.08 1.96
CA GLU A 250 12.38 -11.54 1.85
C GLU A 250 11.32 -12.20 2.73
N GLU A 251 11.18 -11.78 3.99
CA GLU A 251 10.20 -12.30 4.95
C GLU A 251 8.76 -12.15 4.41
N TYR A 252 8.47 -11.03 3.74
CA TYR A 252 7.15 -10.69 3.23
C TYR A 252 7.04 -10.88 1.70
N LYS A 253 7.77 -11.82 1.10
CA LYS A 253 7.74 -12.10 -0.36
C LYS A 253 6.34 -12.44 -0.92
N ASP A 254 5.46 -12.96 -0.07
CA ASP A 254 4.09 -13.33 -0.41
C ASP A 254 3.05 -12.30 0.10
N PHE A 255 3.50 -11.13 0.52
CA PHE A 255 2.63 -10.07 1.02
C PHE A 255 1.52 -9.69 0.03
N GLY A 256 0.27 -9.72 0.52
CA GLY A 256 -0.91 -9.38 -0.26
C GLY A 256 -1.34 -10.44 -1.28
N LYS A 257 -0.55 -11.49 -1.51
CA LYS A 257 -0.94 -12.65 -2.32
C LYS A 257 -1.90 -13.53 -1.53
N GLU A 258 -2.77 -14.24 -2.24
CA GLU A 258 -3.63 -15.25 -1.60
C GLU A 258 -2.86 -16.55 -1.44
N PRO A 259 -3.09 -17.31 -0.35
CA PRO A 259 -2.69 -18.70 -0.33
C PRO A 259 -3.41 -19.39 -1.49
N THR A 260 -2.64 -20.04 -2.37
CA THR A 260 -3.16 -20.76 -3.53
C THR A 260 -4.20 -21.76 -3.05
N LYS A 261 -5.50 -21.45 -3.19
CA LYS A 261 -6.55 -22.45 -3.00
C LYS A 261 -6.33 -23.50 -4.09
N ALA A 262 -6.06 -24.73 -3.70
CA ALA A 262 -6.08 -25.86 -4.62
C ALA A 262 -7.47 -25.88 -5.29
N GLU A 263 -7.51 -25.72 -6.61
CA GLU A 263 -8.76 -25.71 -7.36
C GLU A 263 -9.50 -27.04 -7.14
N PRO A 264 -10.76 -27.05 -6.67
CA PRO A 264 -11.62 -28.20 -6.89
C PRO A 264 -11.95 -28.29 -8.40
N PRO A 265 -12.10 -29.51 -8.95
CA PRO A 265 -12.25 -29.72 -10.39
C PRO A 265 -13.45 -28.96 -10.95
N LYS A 266 -13.22 -28.20 -12.03
CA LYS A 266 -14.22 -27.41 -12.76
C LYS A 266 -15.38 -28.29 -13.23
N MET A 267 -16.57 -28.06 -12.69
CA MET A 267 -17.82 -28.49 -13.35
C MET A 267 -18.24 -27.43 -14.37
N VAL A 268 -18.47 -27.90 -15.59
CA VAL A 268 -18.88 -27.11 -16.75
C VAL A 268 -20.32 -26.64 -16.57
N ALA A 269 -20.58 -25.34 -16.71
CA ALA A 269 -21.92 -24.82 -16.92
C ALA A 269 -21.99 -24.09 -18.27
N ALA A 270 -22.98 -24.49 -19.06
CA ALA A 270 -23.22 -24.07 -20.43
C ALA A 270 -24.05 -22.78 -20.52
N GLY A 271 -23.89 -22.06 -21.64
CA GLY A 271 -24.93 -21.19 -22.21
C GLY A 271 -24.60 -19.70 -22.24
N VAL A 272 -24.22 -19.20 -23.43
CA VAL A 272 -23.94 -17.79 -23.75
C VAL A 272 -25.17 -17.15 -24.42
N SER A 273 -25.54 -15.93 -24.03
CA SER A 273 -25.99 -14.79 -24.87
C SER A 273 -26.06 -13.56 -23.95
N SER A 274 -25.70 -12.32 -24.28
CA SER A 274 -25.75 -11.59 -25.54
C SER A 274 -24.78 -10.38 -25.48
N SER A 275 -24.46 -9.89 -26.66
CA SER A 275 -23.51 -8.86 -27.09
C SER A 275 -23.73 -7.43 -26.57
N TYR A 276 -22.64 -6.77 -26.14
CA TYR A 276 -22.35 -5.37 -26.43
C TYR A 276 -20.83 -5.19 -26.58
N ILE A 277 -20.41 -4.64 -27.72
CA ILE A 277 -19.03 -4.22 -27.99
C ILE A 277 -18.93 -2.75 -27.58
N TYR A 278 -18.02 -2.44 -26.65
CA TYR A 278 -17.54 -1.09 -26.41
C TYR A 278 -16.03 -1.03 -26.69
N PRO A 279 -15.50 0.10 -27.17
CA PRO A 279 -14.13 0.20 -27.68
C PRO A 279 -13.09 -0.01 -26.57
N ASP A 280 -12.10 -0.83 -26.87
CA ASP A 280 -10.92 -1.10 -26.05
C ASP A 280 -10.08 0.18 -25.84
N GLU A 281 -10.22 0.85 -24.71
CA GLU A 281 -9.18 1.72 -24.17
C GLU A 281 -9.11 1.56 -22.65
N ASP A 282 -8.37 0.55 -22.19
CA ASP A 282 -7.67 0.55 -20.90
C ASP A 282 -6.77 -0.69 -20.82
N ASP A 283 -5.61 -0.59 -21.47
CA ASP A 283 -4.59 -1.65 -21.52
C ASP A 283 -3.76 -1.67 -20.22
N PHE A 284 -4.39 -2.08 -19.11
CA PHE A 284 -3.70 -2.36 -17.84
C PHE A 284 -3.00 -3.73 -17.89
N SER A 285 -2.02 -3.85 -18.77
CA SER A 285 -1.12 -5.00 -18.82
C SER A 285 -0.14 -4.97 -17.65
N TYR A 286 -0.47 -5.69 -16.56
CA TYR A 286 0.38 -5.87 -15.37
C TYR A 286 1.46 -6.93 -15.59
N PRO A 287 2.70 -6.73 -15.08
CA PRO A 287 3.75 -7.73 -15.15
C PRO A 287 3.45 -8.93 -14.22
N PRO A 288 3.96 -10.13 -14.54
CA PRO A 288 3.89 -11.27 -13.63
C PRO A 288 4.84 -11.02 -12.46
N TYR A 289 4.36 -11.27 -11.24
CA TYR A 289 5.16 -11.23 -10.01
C TYR A 289 6.31 -12.25 -10.05
#